data_AF-A0A813LQH8-F1
#
_entry.id   AF-A0A813LQH8-F1
#
_cell.length_a   1.000
_cell.length_b   1.000
_cell.length_c   1.000
_cell.angle_alpha   90.00
_cell.angle_beta   90.00
_cell.angle_gamma   90.00
#
_symmetry.space_group_name_H-M   'P 1'
#
loop_
_entity.id
_entity.type
_entity.pdbx_description
1 polymer ?
#
loop_
_entity_poly.entity_id
_entity_poly.type
_entity_poly.pdbx_seq_one_letter_code
_entity_poly.pdbx_strand_id
1 'polypeptide(L)'
;MTSPHCKLQGAGDYRFADWLRLTLLADHGGIWLDSSIVLTPPLDLLVNRTAQLSGVHLEDVLFETYFIASTRKGKIISRWREEYVRICGLSQDDFEVYLGGLK
;
A
#
# COMPACT_ATOMS: atom_id res chain seq x y z
N MET A 1 0.93 -14.96 12.42
CA MET A 1 0.94 -13.49 12.44
C MET A 1 -0.51 -13.04 12.30
N THR A 2 -1.08 -12.42 13.33
CA THR A 2 -2.45 -11.90 13.31
C THR A 2 -2.48 -10.57 12.55
N SER A 3 -3.43 -10.40 11.63
CA SER A 3 -3.64 -9.13 10.92
C SER A 3 -3.92 -8.02 11.95
N PRO A 4 -3.23 -6.87 11.90
CA PRO A 4 -3.55 -5.74 12.75
C PRO A 4 -4.91 -5.19 12.31
N HIS A 5 -5.95 -5.44 13.10
CA HIS A 5 -7.27 -4.89 12.85
C HIS A 5 -7.22 -3.36 12.96
N CYS A 6 -7.35 -2.68 11.82
CA CYS A 6 -7.37 -1.23 11.74
C CYS A 6 -8.54 -0.68 12.56
N LYS A 7 -8.25 0.15 13.57
CA LYS A 7 -9.23 0.65 14.56
C LYS A 7 -10.09 1.81 14.07
N LEU A 8 -9.71 2.44 12.96
CA LEU A 8 -10.50 3.51 12.33
C LEU A 8 -11.89 2.94 11.96
N GLN A 9 -12.99 3.50 12.47
CA GLN A 9 -14.33 2.97 12.20
C GLN A 9 -14.82 3.43 10.80
N GLY A 10 -15.55 2.56 10.08
CA GLY A 10 -16.30 2.97 8.87
C GLY A 10 -15.88 2.37 7.52
N ALA A 11 -14.80 1.59 7.41
CA ALA A 11 -14.37 1.00 6.12
C ALA A 11 -14.47 -0.54 6.14
N GLY A 12 -15.17 -1.13 5.18
CA GLY A 12 -15.36 -2.58 5.02
C GLY A 12 -14.07 -3.35 4.68
N ASP A 13 -14.23 -4.61 4.25
CA ASP A 13 -13.20 -5.64 3.98
C ASP A 13 -11.93 -5.18 3.23
N TYR A 14 -11.96 -4.05 2.52
CA TYR A 14 -10.86 -3.49 1.74
C TYR A 14 -9.57 -3.26 2.54
N ARG A 15 -9.67 -2.97 3.84
CA ARG A 15 -8.50 -2.74 4.69
C ARG A 15 -7.61 -3.96 4.87
N PHE A 16 -8.21 -5.15 4.85
CA PHE A 16 -7.41 -6.37 4.88
C PHE A 16 -6.60 -6.53 3.60
N ALA A 17 -7.18 -6.23 2.44
CA ALA A 17 -6.48 -6.27 1.16
C ALA A 17 -5.34 -5.25 1.10
N ASP A 18 -5.56 -4.02 1.59
CA ASP A 18 -4.51 -3.00 1.68
C ASP A 18 -3.35 -3.44 2.57
N TRP A 19 -3.66 -3.95 3.77
CA TRP A 19 -2.65 -4.50 4.67
C TRP A 19 -1.88 -5.66 4.03
N LEU A 20 -2.61 -6.59 3.40
CA LEU A 20 -2.03 -7.77 2.76
C LEU A 20 -1.11 -7.38 1.60
N ARG A 21 -1.55 -6.45 0.75
CA ARG A 21 -0.77 -5.89 -0.37
C ARG A 21 0.57 -5.34 0.12
N LEU A 22 0.53 -4.42 1.08
CA LEU A 22 1.73 -3.78 1.61
C LEU A 22 2.65 -4.79 2.32
N THR A 23 2.08 -5.74 3.06
CA THR A 23 2.84 -6.76 3.78
C THR A 23 3.57 -7.70 2.80
N LEU A 24 2.86 -8.24 1.80
CA LEU A 24 3.46 -9.14 0.83
C LEU A 24 4.56 -8.46 0.01
N LEU A 25 4.32 -7.24 -0.46
CA LEU A 25 5.32 -6.50 -1.23
C LEU A 25 6.54 -6.11 -0.40
N ALA A 26 6.36 -5.72 0.86
CA ALA A 26 7.49 -5.41 1.73
C ALA A 26 8.38 -6.64 1.99
N ASP A 27 7.77 -7.79 2.29
CA ASP A 27 8.51 -8.99 2.71
C ASP A 27 9.09 -9.79 1.53
N HIS A 28 8.37 -9.80 0.40
CA HIS A 28 8.68 -10.63 -0.76
C HIS A 28 9.02 -9.84 -2.03
N GLY A 29 8.63 -8.57 -2.13
CA GLY A 29 8.68 -7.82 -3.38
C GLY A 29 7.69 -8.39 -4.40
N GLY A 30 7.95 -8.13 -5.67
CA GLY A 30 7.13 -8.62 -6.77
C GLY A 30 6.06 -7.63 -7.15
N ILE A 31 4.89 -8.15 -7.54
CA ILE A 31 3.82 -7.38 -8.16
C ILE A 31 2.51 -7.75 -7.46
N TRP A 32 1.76 -6.73 -7.07
CA TRP A 32 0.35 -6.84 -6.72
C TRP A 32 -0.50 -6.31 -7.86
N LEU A 33 -1.59 -7.00 -8.13
CA LEU A 33 -2.61 -6.62 -9.10
C LEU A 33 -3.97 -6.98 -8.50
N ASP A 34 -4.89 -6.03 -8.43
CA ASP A 34 -6.25 -6.30 -7.99
C ASP A 34 -6.93 -7.29 -8.95
N SER A 35 -7.74 -8.19 -8.40
CA SER A 35 -8.35 -9.31 -9.15
C SER A 35 -9.34 -8.86 -10.24
N SER A 36 -9.76 -7.61 -10.21
CA SER A 36 -10.64 -6.99 -11.20
C SER A 36 -9.90 -6.45 -12.43
N ILE A 37 -8.56 -6.43 -12.44
CA ILE A 37 -7.77 -5.86 -13.52
C ILE A 37 -7.56 -6.87 -14.65
N VAL A 38 -7.88 -6.44 -15.88
CA VAL A 38 -7.53 -7.15 -17.12
C VAL A 38 -6.26 -6.55 -17.70
N LEU A 39 -5.19 -7.34 -17.79
CA LEU A 39 -3.94 -6.93 -18.42
C LEU A 39 -4.03 -7.08 -19.94
N THR A 40 -3.85 -5.98 -20.67
CA THR A 40 -3.82 -5.96 -22.14
C THR A 40 -2.40 -6.02 -22.74
N PRO A 41 -1.36 -5.41 -22.15
CA PRO A 41 0.02 -5.65 -22.56
C PRO A 41 0.75 -6.66 -21.64
N PRO A 42 1.88 -7.24 -22.10
CA PRO A 42 2.76 -8.04 -21.27
C PRO A 42 3.24 -7.30 -20.01
N LEU A 43 3.24 -8.00 -18.87
CA LEU A 43 3.53 -7.42 -17.56
C LEU A 43 4.96 -6.84 -17.45
N ASP A 44 5.92 -7.44 -18.14
CA ASP A 44 7.32 -7.00 -18.20
C ASP A 44 7.50 -5.64 -18.88
N LEU A 45 6.54 -5.19 -19.67
CA LEU A 45 6.51 -3.84 -20.25
C LEU A 45 5.95 -2.79 -19.28
N LEU A 46 5.21 -3.22 -18.26
CA LEU A 46 4.51 -2.35 -17.32
C LEU A 46 5.29 -2.08 -16.03
N VAL A 47 6.34 -2.85 -15.76
CA VAL A 47 7.11 -2.74 -14.51
C VAL A 47 8.56 -2.35 -14.76
N ASN A 48 9.06 -1.45 -13.92
CA ASN A 48 10.47 -1.11 -13.90
C ASN A 48 11.20 -1.95 -12.84
N ARG A 49 12.11 -2.82 -13.29
CA ARG A 49 12.82 -3.77 -12.42
C ARG A 49 13.85 -3.12 -11.48
N THR A 50 14.29 -1.89 -11.77
CA THR A 50 15.30 -1.19 -10.97
C THR A 50 14.70 -0.11 -10.06
N ALA A 51 13.44 0.26 -10.29
CA ALA A 51 12.73 1.21 -9.44
C ALA A 51 12.39 0.59 -8.07
N GLN A 52 12.38 1.43 -7.03
CA GLN A 52 11.91 0.99 -5.70
C GLN A 52 10.39 0.76 -5.67
N LEU A 53 9.66 1.45 -6.55
CA LEU A 53 8.22 1.35 -6.74
C LEU A 53 7.92 1.55 -8.24
N SER A 54 7.03 0.73 -8.81
CA SER A 54 6.49 0.93 -10.16
C SER A 54 5.04 0.46 -10.23
N GLY A 55 4.38 0.66 -11.38
CA GLY A 55 2.99 0.21 -11.59
C GLY A 55 1.93 1.11 -10.96
N VAL A 56 2.34 2.09 -10.15
CA VAL A 56 1.44 3.08 -9.54
C VAL A 56 0.91 4.04 -10.58
N HIS A 57 -0.41 4.26 -10.57
CA HIS A 57 -1.04 5.36 -11.28
C HIS A 57 -1.15 6.55 -10.32
N LEU A 58 -0.76 7.74 -10.78
CA LEU A 58 -0.90 8.97 -10.01
C LEU A 58 -2.11 9.73 -10.54
N GLU A 59 -3.15 9.84 -9.71
CA GLU A 59 -4.32 10.67 -9.95
C GLU A 59 -4.24 11.87 -9.01
N ASP A 60 -3.93 13.05 -9.56
CA ASP A 60 -3.57 14.27 -8.83
C ASP A 60 -2.44 14.08 -7.81
N VAL A 61 -2.81 13.88 -6.54
CA VAL A 61 -1.89 13.71 -5.40
C VAL A 61 -2.01 12.32 -4.75
N LEU A 62 -2.87 11.45 -5.31
CA LEU A 62 -3.14 10.11 -4.80
C LEU A 62 -2.41 9.06 -5.64
N PHE A 63 -1.66 8.17 -4.98
CA PHE A 63 -1.17 6.96 -5.61
C PHE A 63 -2.24 5.87 -5.54
N GLU A 64 -2.74 5.48 -6.69
CA GLU A 64 -3.57 4.29 -6.80
C GLU A 64 -2.75 3.03 -6.54
N THR A 65 -3.36 2.08 -5.81
CA THR A 65 -2.67 0.87 -5.31
C THR A 65 -3.16 -0.42 -5.95
N TYR A 66 -4.09 -0.34 -6.89
CA TYR A 66 -4.66 -1.49 -7.57
C TYR A 66 -3.62 -2.24 -8.43
N PHE A 67 -2.54 -1.58 -8.85
CA PHE A 67 -1.38 -2.17 -9.51
C PHE A 67 -0.12 -1.56 -8.93
N ILE A 68 0.76 -2.38 -8.37
CA ILE A 68 1.99 -1.90 -7.75
C ILE A 68 3.05 -2.98 -7.77
N ALA A 69 4.28 -2.58 -8.07
CA ALA A 69 5.45 -3.44 -8.07
C ALA A 69 6.51 -2.84 -7.16
N SER A 70 7.23 -3.70 -6.43
CA SER A 70 8.34 -3.27 -5.59
C SER A 70 9.44 -4.33 -5.52
N THR A 71 10.65 -3.86 -5.30
CA THR A 71 11.76 -4.75 -4.96
C THR A 71 11.58 -5.29 -3.54
N ARG A 72 12.03 -6.53 -3.32
CA ARG A 72 11.99 -7.15 -2.00
C ARG A 72 12.73 -6.28 -0.98
N LYS A 73 12.11 -6.01 0.18
CA LYS A 73 12.63 -5.09 1.20
C LYS A 73 12.92 -3.67 0.67
N GLY A 74 12.16 -3.23 -0.34
CA GLY A 74 12.22 -1.85 -0.84
C GLY A 74 11.92 -0.84 0.27
N LYS A 75 12.69 0.25 0.33
CA LYS A 75 12.57 1.23 1.43
C LYS A 75 11.20 1.91 1.44
N ILE A 76 10.70 2.28 0.25
CA ILE A 76 9.41 2.96 0.11
C ILE A 76 8.26 2.08 0.61
N ILE A 77 8.14 0.85 0.10
CA ILE A 77 7.02 -0.03 0.46
C ILE A 77 7.08 -0.47 1.93
N SER A 78 8.28 -0.66 2.49
CA SER A 78 8.46 -1.00 3.91
C SER A 78 7.98 0.14 4.81
N ARG A 79 8.38 1.38 4.51
CA ARG A 79 7.92 2.57 5.23
C ARG A 79 6.42 2.79 5.07
N TRP A 80 5.88 2.55 3.89
CA TRP A 80 4.44 2.65 3.66
C TRP A 80 3.68 1.63 4.53
N ARG A 81 4.09 0.35 4.54
CA ARG A 81 3.51 -0.66 5.42
C ARG A 81 3.57 -0.24 6.89
N GLU A 82 4.72 0.24 7.35
CA GLU A 82 4.91 0.68 8.74
C GLU A 82 3.96 1.83 9.09
N GLU A 83 3.85 2.83 8.21
CA GLU A 83 2.97 3.97 8.41
C GLU A 83 1.50 3.58 8.37
N TYR A 84 1.11 2.68 7.45
CA TYR A 84 -0.23 2.12 7.39
C TYR A 84 -0.61 1.44 8.70
N VAL A 85 0.27 0.56 9.22
CA VAL A 85 0.03 -0.15 10.48
C VAL A 85 -0.04 0.83 11.66
N ARG A 86 0.82 1.86 11.67
CA ARG A 86 0.79 2.91 12.68
C ARG A 86 -0.55 3.64 12.69
N ILE A 87 -0.97 4.18 11.53
CA ILE A 87 -2.22 4.93 11.37
C ILE A 87 -3.42 4.05 11.75
N CYS A 88 -3.41 2.79 11.33
CA CYS A 88 -4.46 1.84 11.69
C CYS A 88 -4.54 1.53 13.19
N GLY A 89 -3.47 1.77 13.95
CA GLY A 89 -3.44 1.63 15.40
C GLY A 89 -3.93 2.87 16.18
N LEU A 90 -4.06 4.03 15.52
CA LEU A 90 -4.43 5.29 16.16
C LEU A 90 -5.91 5.33 16.55
N SER A 91 -6.21 6.09 17.61
CA SER A 91 -7.57 6.57 17.87
C SER A 91 -7.93 7.69 16.89
N GLN A 92 -9.21 8.07 16.82
CA GLN A 92 -9.62 9.22 16.00
C GLN A 92 -8.92 10.51 16.44
N ASP A 93 -8.87 10.77 17.75
CA ASP A 93 -8.23 11.98 18.30
C ASP A 93 -6.72 12.01 17.99
N ASP A 94 -6.03 10.88 18.15
CA ASP A 94 -4.61 10.78 17.82
C ASP A 94 -4.35 10.94 16.31
N PHE A 95 -5.27 10.48 15.47
CA PHE A 95 -5.19 10.64 14.02
C PHE A 95 -5.30 12.11 13.60
N GLU A 96 -6.23 12.87 14.18
CA GLU A 96 -6.35 14.31 13.91
C GLU A 96 -5.09 15.08 14.36
N VAL A 97 -4.54 14.75 15.54
CA VAL A 97 -3.26 15.31 16.02
C VAL A 97 -2.12 14.97 15.05
N TYR A 98 -2.06 13.72 14.59
CA TYR A 98 -1.06 13.26 13.63
C TYR A 98 -1.14 14.05 12.31
N LEU A 99 -2.34 14.23 11.75
CA LEU A 99 -2.56 15.02 10.53
C LEU A 99 -2.15 16.49 10.72
N GLY A 100 -2.41 17.07 11.88
CA GLY A 100 -2.00 18.43 12.23
C GLY A 100 -0.49 18.63 12.21
N GLY A 101 0.28 17.59 12.50
CA GLY A 101 1.75 17.61 12.51
C GLY A 101 2.42 17.42 11.14
N LEU A 102 1.65 17.14 10.08
CA LEU A 102 2.17 16.97 8.70
C LEU A 102 2.24 18.29 7.90
N LYS A 103 1.80 19.40 8.49
CA LYS A 103 1.83 20.74 7.87
C LYS A 103 3.19 21.43 8.00
#